data_AF-A0A1B8EZQ7-F1
#
_entry.id   AF-A0A1B8EZQ7-F1
#
_cell.length_a   1.000
_cell.length_b   1.000
_cell.length_c   1.000
_cell.angle_alpha   90.00
_cell.angle_beta   90.00
_cell.angle_gamma   90.00
#
_symmetry.space_group_name_H-M   'P 1'
#
loop_
_entity.id
_entity.type
_entity.pdbx_description
1 polymer ?
#
loop_
_entity_poly.entity_id
_entity_poly.type
_entity_poly.pdbx_seq_one_letter_code
_entity_poly.pdbx_strand_id
1 'polypeptide(L)'
;MLAPPYWITNRGVDEFKGEELQKFESACQEFMDIFEEEEKSFPPVYGSAGYRAGIMRSGWKIGNFWYFHALKNPKGLFNLFVQHIQPIFEPRRDSGFAEMVAAYWAPDAREVVAAKRLDKKYEEELRRLFEAGQSVENP
;
A
#
# COMPACT_ATOMS: atom_id res chain seq x y z
N MET A 1 -3.19 14.94 10.06
CA MET A 1 -4.38 14.41 9.37
C MET A 1 -5.28 13.76 10.42
N LEU A 2 -6.57 14.10 10.42
CA LEU A 2 -7.58 13.34 11.15
C LEU A 2 -8.03 12.17 10.28
N ALA A 3 -7.94 10.96 10.80
CA ALA A 3 -8.33 9.75 10.09
C ALA A 3 -8.68 8.64 11.08
N PRO A 4 -9.44 7.62 10.65
CA PRO A 4 -9.58 6.38 11.40
C PRO A 4 -8.20 5.75 11.67
N PRO A 5 -7.98 5.14 12.84
CA PRO A 5 -6.75 4.42 13.12
C PRO A 5 -6.55 3.24 12.15
N TYR A 6 -5.41 3.20 11.47
CA TYR A 6 -5.10 2.14 10.49
C TYR A 6 -5.05 0.74 11.11
N TRP A 7 -4.76 0.63 12.41
CA TRP A 7 -4.59 -0.65 13.11
C TRP A 7 -5.91 -1.30 13.56
N ILE A 8 -7.08 -0.72 13.24
CA ILE A 8 -8.39 -1.24 13.65
C ILE A 8 -8.60 -2.71 13.25
N THR A 9 -8.05 -3.15 12.12
CA THR A 9 -8.14 -4.53 11.64
C THR A 9 -6.86 -5.34 11.86
N ASN A 10 -5.92 -4.83 12.67
CA ASN A 10 -4.65 -5.48 13.00
C ASN A 10 -3.82 -5.90 11.76
N ARG A 11 -3.71 -4.99 10.78
CA ARG A 11 -2.94 -5.16 9.56
C ARG A 11 -1.96 -4.00 9.36
N GLY A 12 -0.90 -4.29 8.62
CA GLY A 12 -0.02 -3.28 8.07
C GLY A 12 -0.78 -2.40 7.07
N VAL A 13 -0.43 -1.12 7.01
CA VAL A 13 -1.12 -0.16 6.13
C VAL A 13 -0.97 -0.51 4.63
N ASP A 14 0.10 -1.21 4.25
CA ASP A 14 0.38 -1.67 2.89
C ASP A 14 -0.12 -3.09 2.59
N GLU A 15 -0.82 -3.72 3.55
CA GLU A 15 -1.40 -5.05 3.44
C GLU A 15 -2.88 -5.03 3.04
N PHE A 16 -3.50 -3.85 2.97
CA PHE A 16 -4.93 -3.70 2.65
C PHE A 16 -5.24 -4.00 1.19
N LYS A 17 -5.62 -5.23 0.88
CA LYS A 17 -5.98 -5.67 -0.47
C LYS A 17 -7.21 -6.56 -0.46
N GLY A 18 -8.01 -6.49 -1.52
CA GLY A 18 -9.15 -7.39 -1.73
C GLY A 18 -10.11 -7.40 -0.54
N GLU A 19 -10.36 -8.58 0.02
CA GLU A 19 -11.27 -8.77 1.16
C GLU A 19 -10.82 -8.00 2.41
N GLU A 20 -9.51 -7.91 2.66
CA GLU A 20 -8.97 -7.22 3.84
C GLU A 20 -9.17 -5.70 3.73
N LEU A 21 -9.13 -5.15 2.51
CA LEU A 21 -9.48 -3.75 2.25
C LEU A 21 -10.96 -3.49 2.55
N GLN A 22 -11.86 -4.40 2.13
CA GLN A 22 -13.29 -4.25 2.41
C GLN A 22 -13.61 -4.32 3.91
N LYS A 23 -12.96 -5.24 4.64
CA LYS A 23 -13.07 -5.31 6.12
C LYS A 23 -12.59 -4.02 6.76
N PHE A 24 -11.45 -3.50 6.30
CA PHE A 24 -10.90 -2.25 6.81
C PHE A 24 -11.79 -1.04 6.50
N GLU A 25 -12.33 -0.95 5.28
CA GLU A 25 -13.29 0.07 4.87
C GLU A 25 -14.54 0.06 5.74
N SER A 26 -15.11 -1.13 5.98
CA SER A 26 -16.27 -1.30 6.85
C SER A 26 -15.97 -0.85 8.27
N ALA A 27 -14.82 -1.24 8.82
CA ALA A 27 -14.45 -0.88 10.19
C ALA A 27 -14.12 0.62 10.33
N CYS A 28 -13.53 1.23 9.31
CA CYS A 28 -13.33 2.68 9.22
C CYS A 28 -14.67 3.43 9.20
N GLN A 29 -15.65 2.91 8.45
CA GLN A 29 -16.98 3.48 8.35
C GLN A 29 -17.69 3.42 9.71
N GLU A 30 -17.71 2.24 10.34
CA GLU A 30 -18.26 2.05 11.69
C GLU A 30 -17.60 2.98 12.72
N PHE A 31 -16.26 3.09 12.70
CA PHE A 31 -15.53 4.00 13.56
C PHE A 31 -15.98 5.45 13.36
N MET A 32 -16.10 5.91 12.11
CA MET A 32 -16.52 7.28 11.81
C MET A 32 -17.98 7.54 12.23
N ASP A 33 -18.85 6.54 12.08
CA ASP A 33 -20.27 6.67 12.46
C ASP A 33 -20.42 6.76 13.99
N ILE A 34 -19.76 5.88 14.75
CA ILE A 34 -19.73 5.95 16.23
C ILE A 34 -19.10 7.27 16.67
N PHE A 35 -17.99 7.67 16.07
CA PHE A 35 -17.30 8.90 16.42
C PHE A 35 -18.18 10.14 16.16
N GLU A 36 -18.97 10.14 15.09
CA GLU A 36 -19.92 11.21 14.79
C GLU A 36 -21.07 11.29 15.81
N GLU A 37 -21.58 10.15 16.28
CA GLU A 37 -22.60 10.09 17.34
C GLU A 37 -22.06 10.65 18.66
N GLU A 38 -20.86 10.24 19.05
CA GLU A 38 -20.18 10.75 20.23
C GLU A 38 -19.95 12.26 20.10
N GLU A 39 -19.46 12.76 18.96
CA GLU A 39 -19.27 14.20 18.72
C GLU A 39 -20.57 15.02 18.91
N LYS A 40 -21.74 14.45 18.56
CA LYS A 40 -23.05 15.10 18.73
C LYS A 40 -23.53 15.10 20.18
N SER A 41 -23.11 14.14 20.99
CA SER A 41 -23.46 14.07 22.42
C SER A 41 -22.77 15.12 23.27
N PHE A 42 -21.61 15.63 22.82
CA PHE A 42 -20.88 16.68 23.53
C PHE A 42 -21.45 18.07 23.23
N PRO A 43 -21.58 18.94 24.24
CA PRO A 43 -21.99 20.32 24.02
C PRO A 43 -20.98 21.04 23.11
N PRO A 44 -21.44 21.94 22.21
CA PRO A 44 -20.56 22.70 21.34
C PRO A 44 -19.53 23.49 22.15
N VAL A 45 -18.25 23.26 21.88
CA VAL A 45 -17.17 24.05 22.49
C VAL A 45 -16.93 25.25 21.58
N TYR A 46 -17.06 26.47 22.12
CA TYR A 46 -16.91 27.73 21.37
C TYR A 46 -17.88 27.89 20.16
N GLY A 47 -19.11 27.38 20.26
CA GLY A 47 -20.14 27.58 19.22
C GLY A 47 -19.92 26.80 17.93
N SER A 48 -18.95 25.88 17.89
CA SER A 48 -18.73 24.96 16.79
C SER A 48 -19.00 23.53 17.26
N ALA A 49 -19.91 22.83 16.58
CA ALA A 49 -20.02 21.39 16.74
C ALA A 49 -18.73 20.73 16.21
N GLY A 50 -18.22 19.69 16.88
CA GLY A 50 -17.08 18.94 16.38
C GLY A 50 -17.43 18.30 15.03
N TYR A 51 -16.90 18.84 13.92
CA TYR A 51 -17.10 18.29 12.59
C TYR A 51 -15.94 17.35 12.19
N ARG A 52 -15.26 16.72 13.16
CA ARG A 52 -14.02 15.96 12.85
C ARG A 52 -14.36 14.68 12.09
N ALA A 53 -15.47 14.02 12.38
CA ALA A 53 -15.98 12.90 11.58
C ALA A 53 -16.13 13.29 10.11
N GLY A 54 -16.67 14.49 9.84
CA GLY A 54 -16.80 15.02 8.47
C GLY A 54 -15.45 15.24 7.78
N ILE A 55 -14.45 15.72 8.52
CA ILE A 55 -13.07 15.86 8.02
C ILE A 55 -12.47 14.49 7.70
N MET A 56 -12.65 13.49 8.58
CA MET A 56 -12.17 12.12 8.37
C MET A 56 -12.81 11.51 7.12
N ARG A 57 -14.14 11.61 6.96
CA ARG A 57 -14.88 11.07 5.81
C ARG A 57 -14.46 11.74 4.50
N SER A 58 -14.27 13.06 4.53
CA SER A 58 -13.76 13.81 3.37
C SER A 58 -12.34 13.36 3.02
N GLY A 59 -11.47 13.22 4.03
CA GLY A 59 -10.11 12.74 3.87
C GLY A 59 -10.03 11.30 3.34
N TRP A 60 -10.94 10.43 3.74
CA TRP A 60 -11.07 9.08 3.22
C TRP A 60 -11.42 9.10 1.73
N LYS A 61 -12.47 9.86 1.35
CA LYS A 61 -12.99 9.92 -0.02
C LYS A 61 -11.96 10.43 -1.05
N ILE A 62 -11.12 11.39 -0.67
CA ILE A 62 -10.10 11.95 -1.57
C ILE A 62 -8.76 11.21 -1.52
N GLY A 63 -8.65 10.16 -0.69
CA GLY A 63 -7.42 9.38 -0.55
C GLY A 63 -6.33 10.02 0.30
N ASN A 64 -6.63 11.06 1.09
CA ASN A 64 -5.67 11.67 2.02
C ASN A 64 -5.11 10.64 3.00
N PHE A 65 -5.94 9.68 3.44
CA PHE A 65 -5.52 8.58 4.30
C PHE A 65 -4.28 7.86 3.75
N TRP A 66 -4.35 7.45 2.48
CA TRP A 66 -3.29 6.74 1.79
C TRP A 66 -2.05 7.62 1.61
N TYR A 67 -2.26 8.87 1.20
CA TYR A 67 -1.17 9.81 0.98
C TYR A 67 -0.35 10.08 2.26
N PHE A 68 -1.02 10.42 3.36
CA PHE A 68 -0.34 10.72 4.62
C PHE A 68 0.31 9.47 5.24
N HIS A 69 -0.25 8.28 5.04
CA HIS A 69 0.41 7.06 5.50
C HIS A 69 1.60 6.65 4.64
N ALA A 70 1.56 6.90 3.33
CA ALA A 70 2.70 6.68 2.44
C ALA A 70 3.90 7.54 2.85
N LEU A 71 3.67 8.81 3.19
CA LEU A 71 4.71 9.71 3.69
C LEU A 71 5.34 9.26 5.02
N LYS A 72 4.56 8.60 5.88
CA LYS A 72 5.03 8.14 7.20
C LYS A 72 5.68 6.76 7.16
N ASN A 73 5.47 5.98 6.10
CA ASN A 73 5.99 4.63 5.97
C ASN A 73 6.76 4.49 4.64
N PRO A 74 8.05 4.85 4.61
CA PRO A 74 8.88 4.74 3.41
C PRO A 74 8.93 3.32 2.83
N LYS A 75 8.86 2.28 3.68
CA LYS A 75 8.84 0.88 3.23
C LYS A 75 7.53 0.52 2.52
N GLY A 76 6.41 1.04 3.02
CA GLY A 76 5.08 0.82 2.44
C GLY A 76 4.71 1.78 1.31
N LEU A 77 5.48 2.84 1.07
CA LEU A 77 5.15 3.92 0.13
C LEU A 77 4.83 3.40 -1.26
N PHE A 78 5.68 2.54 -1.81
CA PHE A 78 5.48 1.99 -3.16
C PHE A 78 4.16 1.21 -3.26
N ASN A 79 3.91 0.33 -2.29
CA ASN A 79 2.70 -0.47 -2.21
C ASN A 79 1.46 0.43 -2.10
N LEU A 80 1.49 1.39 -1.18
CA LEU A 80 0.41 2.36 -0.97
C LEU A 80 0.13 3.17 -2.23
N PHE A 81 1.17 3.62 -2.91
CA PHE A 81 1.04 4.39 -4.13
C PHE A 81 0.35 3.56 -5.23
N VAL A 82 0.88 2.38 -5.55
CA VAL A 82 0.39 1.55 -6.66
C VAL A 82 -0.99 0.95 -6.39
N GLN A 83 -1.35 0.75 -5.11
CA GLN A 83 -2.59 0.09 -4.73
C GLN A 83 -3.73 1.06 -4.45
N HIS A 84 -3.42 2.23 -3.86
CA HIS A 84 -4.46 3.10 -3.33
C HIS A 84 -4.39 4.55 -3.80
N ILE A 85 -3.21 5.07 -4.16
CA ILE A 85 -3.08 6.47 -4.60
C ILE A 85 -3.23 6.58 -6.12
N GLN A 86 -2.43 5.81 -6.88
CA GLN A 86 -2.45 5.83 -8.34
C GLN A 86 -3.86 5.60 -8.90
N PRO A 87 -4.63 4.58 -8.45
CA PRO A 87 -5.96 4.32 -9.02
C PRO A 87 -6.98 5.46 -8.84
N ILE A 88 -6.75 6.39 -7.90
CA ILE A 88 -7.61 7.57 -7.70
C ILE A 88 -7.44 8.57 -8.86
N PHE A 89 -6.23 8.69 -9.41
CA PHE A 89 -5.89 9.68 -10.44
C PHE A 89 -5.79 9.06 -11.84
N GLU A 90 -5.21 7.87 -11.94
CA GLU A 90 -5.05 7.11 -13.18
C GLU A 90 -5.30 5.62 -12.91
N PRO A 91 -6.52 5.13 -13.18
CA PRO A 91 -6.90 3.73 -12.97
C PRO A 91 -6.09 2.75 -13.82
N ARG A 92 -5.50 3.19 -14.93
CA ARG A 92 -4.71 2.32 -15.81
C ARG A 92 -3.33 2.12 -15.21
N ARG A 93 -2.94 0.86 -15.05
CA ARG A 93 -1.55 0.51 -14.75
C ARG A 93 -0.74 0.59 -16.03
N ASP A 94 -0.05 1.70 -16.21
CA ASP A 94 0.97 1.82 -17.25
C ASP A 94 2.29 1.22 -16.76
N SER A 95 2.81 0.24 -17.51
CA SER A 95 4.16 -0.30 -17.29
C SER A 95 5.25 0.75 -17.48
N GLY A 96 5.00 1.77 -18.32
CA GLY A 96 5.93 2.87 -18.56
C GLY A 96 6.20 3.70 -17.31
N PHE A 97 5.21 3.89 -16.44
CA PHE A 97 5.41 4.59 -15.17
C PHE A 97 6.40 3.84 -14.25
N ALA A 98 6.22 2.51 -14.10
CA ALA A 98 7.13 1.72 -13.26
C ALA A 98 8.57 1.75 -13.79
N GLU A 99 8.76 1.69 -15.11
CA GLU A 99 10.07 1.81 -15.75
C GLU A 99 10.69 3.20 -15.55
N MET A 100 9.89 4.26 -15.66
CA MET A 100 10.32 5.63 -15.41
C MET A 100 10.77 5.82 -13.96
N VAL A 101 9.97 5.37 -12.98
CA VAL A 101 10.31 5.54 -11.56
C VAL A 101 11.48 4.64 -11.15
N ALA A 102 11.65 3.46 -11.77
CA ALA A 102 12.74 2.52 -11.46
C ALA A 102 14.14 3.17 -11.49
N ALA A 103 14.36 4.13 -12.41
CA ALA A 103 15.63 4.85 -12.50
C ALA A 103 15.96 5.73 -11.27
N TYR A 104 14.95 6.09 -10.46
CA TYR A 104 15.13 6.92 -9.27
C TYR A 104 15.40 6.12 -7.99
N TRP A 105 15.39 4.78 -8.03
CA TRP A 105 15.63 3.95 -6.84
C TRP A 105 17.08 4.00 -6.34
N ALA A 106 18.02 4.11 -7.27
CA ALA A 106 19.44 4.21 -6.99
C ALA A 106 20.16 4.84 -8.19
N PRO A 107 21.32 5.51 -7.99
CA PRO A 107 22.13 6.03 -9.09
C PRO A 107 22.53 4.96 -10.13
N ASP A 108 22.65 3.71 -9.70
CA ASP A 108 23.06 2.53 -10.48
C ASP A 108 21.92 1.51 -10.65
N ALA A 109 20.66 1.96 -10.59
CA ALA A 109 19.49 1.08 -10.62
C ALA A 109 19.46 0.15 -11.85
N ARG A 110 19.93 0.64 -13.01
CA ARG A 110 19.95 -0.15 -14.26
C ARG A 110 21.00 -1.24 -14.22
N GLU A 111 22.17 -0.94 -13.69
CA GLU A 111 23.31 -1.85 -13.51
C GLU A 111 22.93 -2.94 -12.51
N VAL A 112 22.30 -2.58 -11.40
CA VAL A 112 21.78 -3.54 -10.40
C VAL A 112 20.77 -4.50 -11.04
N VAL A 113 19.83 -3.99 -11.85
CA VAL A 113 18.85 -4.83 -12.55
C VAL A 113 19.53 -5.74 -13.57
N ALA A 114 20.51 -5.25 -14.33
CA ALA A 114 21.26 -6.03 -15.30
C ALA A 114 22.06 -7.15 -14.64
N ALA A 115 22.78 -6.85 -13.55
CA ALA A 115 23.52 -7.83 -12.76
C ALA A 115 22.58 -8.93 -12.22
N LYS A 116 21.43 -8.54 -11.65
CA LYS A 116 20.44 -9.50 -11.14
C LYS A 116 19.84 -10.39 -12.22
N ARG A 117 19.71 -9.92 -13.47
CA ARG A 117 19.27 -10.74 -14.59
C ARG A 117 20.30 -11.80 -14.97
N LEU A 118 21.60 -11.49 -14.85
CA LEU A 118 22.67 -12.45 -15.10
C LEU A 118 22.71 -13.51 -14.00
N ASP A 119 22.61 -13.10 -12.74
CA ASP A 119 22.55 -14.02 -11.58
C ASP A 119 21.42 -15.04 -11.74
N LYS A 120 20.20 -14.60 -12.11
CA LYS A 120 19.07 -15.52 -12.32
C LYS A 120 19.29 -16.54 -13.42
N LYS A 121 19.89 -16.13 -14.55
CA LYS A 121 20.22 -17.08 -15.63
C LYS A 121 21.22 -18.12 -15.16
N TYR A 122 22.19 -17.71 -14.36
CA TYR A 122 23.16 -18.62 -13.75
C TYR A 122 22.50 -19.59 -12.76
N GLU A 123 21.56 -19.12 -11.93
CA GLU A 123 20.78 -19.99 -11.04
C GLU A 123 19.93 -21.03 -11.81
N GLU A 124 19.31 -20.62 -12.92
CA GLU A 124 18.53 -21.52 -13.79
C GLU A 124 19.43 -22.58 -14.45
N GLU A 125 20.62 -22.19 -14.91
CA GLU A 125 21.61 -23.10 -15.47
C GLU A 125 22.10 -24.12 -14.44
N LEU A 126 22.47 -23.66 -13.24
CA LEU A 126 22.84 -24.54 -12.13
C LEU A 126 21.72 -25.53 -11.80
N ARG A 127 20.48 -25.05 -11.68
CA ARG A 127 19.32 -25.91 -11.40
C ARG A 127 19.20 -27.03 -12.44
N ARG A 128 19.29 -26.69 -13.73
CA ARG A 128 19.23 -27.66 -14.82
C ARG A 128 20.35 -28.70 -14.74
N LEU A 129 21.57 -28.28 -14.40
CA LEU A 129 22.72 -29.19 -14.26
C LEU A 129 22.53 -30.16 -13.08
N PHE A 130 22.02 -29.69 -11.94
CA PHE A 130 21.76 -30.55 -10.78
C PHE A 130 20.62 -31.55 -11.03
N GLU A 131 19.53 -31.13 -11.68
CA GLU A 131 18.43 -32.02 -12.07
C GLU A 131 18.89 -33.09 -13.09
N ALA A 132 19.73 -32.70 -14.05
CA ALA A 132 20.32 -33.63 -15.00
C ALA A 132 21.29 -34.62 -14.33
N GLY A 133 22.10 -34.16 -13.36
CA GLY A 133 23.01 -35.03 -12.60
C GLY A 133 22.29 -36.05 -11.72
N GLN A 134 21.18 -35.66 -11.07
CA GLN A 134 20.35 -36.56 -10.26
C GLN A 134 19.61 -37.62 -11.09
N SER A 135 19.32 -37.33 -12.36
CA SER A 135 18.68 -38.27 -13.29
C SER A 135 19.61 -39.40 -13.76
N VAL A 136 20.92 -39.29 -13.54
CA VAL A 136 21.94 -40.29 -13.91
C VAL A 136 22.24 -41.25 -12.74
N GLU A 137 21.87 -40.90 -11.51
CA GLU A 137 22.16 -41.69 -10.29
C GLU A 137 20.99 -42.54 -9.76
N ASN A 138 19.79 -42.46 -10.35
CA ASN A 138 18.68 -43.36 -10.02
C ASN A 138 18.40 -44.32 -11.20
N PRO A 139 18.88 -45.57 -11.16
CA PRO A 139 18.50 -46.63 -12.10
C PRO A 139 17.07 -47.13 -11.90
#